data_AF-E3MVZ4-F1
#
_entry.id   AF-E3MVZ4-F1
#
_cell.length_a   1.000
_cell.length_b   1.000
_cell.length_c   1.000
_cell.angle_alpha   90.00
_cell.angle_beta   90.00
_cell.angle_gamma   90.00
#
_symmetry.space_group_name_H-M   'P 1'
#
loop_
_entity.id
_entity.type
_entity.pdbx_description
1 polymer ?
#
loop_
_entity_poly.entity_id
_entity_poly.type
_entity_poly.pdbx_seq_one_letter_code
_entity_poly.pdbx_strand_id
1 'polypeptide(L)'
;MDRNGHEDENGATGLECNVCMLEYSDTVIPRILIGCGHTVCQTCIQKMLEELKTSLMCPFCRKESTVADGRPSNLPKNYAILQMIQNKNT
;
A
#
# COMPACT_ATOMS: atom_id res chain seq x y z
N MET A 1 -0.72 -15.41 36.00
CA MET A 1 -1.25 -14.06 36.28
C MET A 1 -0.84 -13.16 35.13
N ASP A 2 -1.46 -13.45 33.99
CA ASP A 2 -1.98 -12.55 32.96
C ASP A 2 -1.09 -11.41 32.46
N ARG A 3 -0.44 -11.67 31.32
CA ARG A 3 -0.40 -10.67 30.25
C ARG A 3 -1.13 -11.26 29.07
N ASN A 4 -2.44 -11.06 29.06
CA ASN A 4 -3.31 -11.27 27.91
C ASN A 4 -2.62 -10.69 26.67
N GLY A 5 -2.26 -11.57 25.74
CA GLY A 5 -2.06 -11.16 24.36
C GLY A 5 -3.40 -10.60 23.92
N HIS A 6 -3.45 -9.29 23.68
CA HIS A 6 -4.59 -8.70 23.02
C HIS A 6 -4.53 -9.24 21.58
N GLU A 7 -5.31 -10.29 21.33
CA GLU A 7 -5.64 -10.70 19.97
C GLU A 7 -6.38 -9.52 19.37
N ASP A 8 -5.72 -8.84 18.42
CA ASP A 8 -6.30 -7.74 17.67
C ASP A 8 -7.47 -8.30 16.85
N GLU A 9 -8.66 -8.37 17.44
CA GLU A 9 -9.94 -8.70 16.82
C GLU A 9 -10.42 -7.58 15.88
N ASN A 10 -9.57 -7.18 14.94
CA ASN A 10 -9.97 -6.43 13.76
C ASN A 10 -9.05 -6.82 12.61
N GLY A 11 -9.48 -7.82 11.83
CA GLY A 11 -8.70 -8.54 10.84
C GLY A 11 -8.27 -7.71 9.63
N ALA A 12 -7.40 -6.73 9.84
CA ALA A 12 -6.66 -6.09 8.77
C ALA A 12 -5.62 -7.09 8.26
N THR A 13 -5.99 -7.90 7.27
CA THR A 13 -5.13 -8.99 6.76
C THR A 13 -3.84 -8.50 6.06
N GLY A 14 -3.56 -7.20 6.06
CA GLY A 14 -2.47 -6.58 5.30
C GLY A 14 -2.65 -6.68 3.79
N LEU A 15 -3.79 -7.20 3.33
CA LEU A 15 -4.11 -7.43 1.92
C LEU A 15 -5.04 -6.36 1.34
N GLU A 16 -5.29 -5.28 2.07
CA GLU A 16 -6.07 -4.15 1.60
C GLU A 16 -5.29 -2.83 1.65
N CYS A 17 -5.72 -1.88 0.84
CA CYS A 17 -5.18 -0.54 0.86
C CYS A 17 -5.74 0.25 2.05
N ASN A 18 -4.91 0.54 3.06
CA ASN A 18 -5.28 1.35 4.24
C ASN A 18 -5.66 2.82 3.94
N VAL A 19 -5.72 3.24 2.67
CA VAL A 19 -6.19 4.57 2.25
C VAL A 19 -7.62 4.51 1.71
N CYS A 20 -7.96 3.53 0.88
CA CYS A 20 -9.29 3.39 0.29
C CYS A 20 -10.09 2.18 0.79
N MET A 21 -9.50 1.37 1.67
CA MET A 21 -10.07 0.14 2.23
C MET A 21 -10.57 -0.86 1.17
N LEU A 22 -9.89 -0.90 0.01
CA LEU A 22 -10.14 -1.89 -1.03
C LEU A 22 -9.08 -2.97 -0.96
N GLU A 23 -9.51 -4.23 -1.06
CA GLU A 23 -8.62 -5.38 -1.18
C GLU A 23 -7.72 -5.24 -2.41
N TYR A 24 -6.44 -5.56 -2.25
CA TYR A 24 -5.49 -5.55 -3.34
C TYR A 24 -5.83 -6.65 -4.36
N SER A 25 -5.50 -6.39 -5.63
CA SER A 25 -5.75 -7.31 -6.73
C SER A 25 -4.94 -6.88 -7.95
N ASP A 26 -5.19 -7.53 -9.09
CA ASP A 26 -4.63 -7.09 -10.36
C ASP A 26 -5.15 -5.72 -10.81
N THR A 27 -6.29 -5.25 -10.26
CA THR A 27 -6.86 -3.92 -10.53
C THR A 27 -6.55 -2.92 -9.42
N VAL A 28 -6.57 -3.36 -8.16
CA VAL A 28 -6.15 -2.57 -6.99
C VAL A 28 -4.67 -2.89 -6.73
N ILE A 29 -3.79 -2.36 -7.56
CA ILE A 29 -2.37 -2.78 -7.59
C ILE A 29 -1.62 -2.21 -6.37
N PRO A 30 -1.05 -3.04 -5.49
CA PRO A 30 -0.23 -2.59 -4.37
C PRO A 30 1.13 -2.08 -4.86
N ARG A 31 1.46 -0.83 -4.57
CA ARG A 31 2.74 -0.19 -4.93
C ARG A 31 3.53 0.19 -3.69
N ILE A 32 4.84 -0.05 -3.73
CA ILE A 32 5.77 0.24 -2.63
C ILE A 32 6.29 1.67 -2.78
N LEU A 33 6.12 2.49 -1.75
CA LEU A 33 6.71 3.83 -1.67
C LEU A 33 8.20 3.72 -1.37
N ILE A 34 9.06 4.07 -2.33
CA ILE A 34 10.52 3.83 -2.27
C ILE A 34 11.24 4.52 -1.11
N GLY A 35 10.71 5.63 -0.58
CA GLY A 35 11.32 6.36 0.53
C GLY A 35 11.07 5.74 1.91
N CYS A 36 10.17 4.75 2.02
CA CYS A 36 9.83 4.16 3.31
C CYS A 36 9.42 2.68 3.32
N GLY A 37 9.11 2.08 2.18
CA GLY A 37 8.67 0.68 2.07
C GLY A 37 7.18 0.44 2.31
N HIS A 38 6.41 1.45 2.74
CA HIS A 38 4.96 1.28 2.91
C HIS A 38 4.26 1.05 1.57
N THR A 39 3.19 0.26 1.62
CA THR A 39 2.39 -0.06 0.43
C THR A 39 1.12 0.78 0.39
N VAL A 40 0.82 1.35 -0.78
CA VAL A 40 -0.44 2.06 -1.08
C VAL A 40 -0.91 1.62 -2.48
N CYS A 41 -2.22 1.55 -2.74
CA CYS A 41 -2.69 1.17 -4.08
C CYS A 41 -2.36 2.25 -5.11
N GLN A 42 -2.13 1.83 -6.36
CA GLN A 42 -1.75 2.71 -7.47
C GLN A 42 -2.71 3.90 -7.65
N THR A 43 -4.02 3.67 -7.55
CA THR A 43 -5.05 4.71 -7.70
C THR A 43 -4.99 5.74 -6.56
N CYS A 44 -4.73 5.32 -5.32
CA CYS A 44 -4.54 6.25 -4.21
C CYS A 44 -3.28 7.08 -4.39
N ILE A 45 -2.17 6.47 -4.81
CA ILE A 45 -0.93 7.20 -5.14
C ILE A 45 -1.20 8.24 -6.23
N GLN A 46 -1.94 7.88 -7.28
CA GLN A 46 -2.31 8.81 -8.35
C GLN A 46 -3.10 10.02 -7.84
N LYS A 47 -4.00 9.83 -6.88
CA LYS A 47 -4.79 10.91 -6.26
C LYS A 47 -3.96 11.78 -5.29
N MET A 48 -2.95 11.18 -4.66
CA MET A 48 -2.05 11.87 -3.74
C MET A 48 -0.97 12.68 -4.46
N LEU A 49 -0.61 12.28 -5.68
CA LEU A 49 0.20 13.09 -6.57
C LEU A 49 -0.68 14.21 -7.14
N GLU A 50 -0.38 15.45 -6.78
CA GLU A 50 -0.96 16.61 -7.45
C GLU A 50 -0.45 16.70 -8.89
N GLU A 51 -1.22 17.38 -9.76
CA GLU A 51 -0.81 17.63 -11.14
C GLU A 51 0.56 18.34 -11.15
N LEU A 52 1.54 17.75 -11.85
CA LEU A 52 2.95 18.18 -11.97
C LEU A 52 3.89 17.79 -10.81
N LYS A 53 3.45 17.06 -9.79
CA LYS A 53 4.35 16.56 -8.72
C LYS A 53 5.00 15.22 -9.09
N THR A 54 6.29 15.11 -8.75
CA THR A 54 7.08 13.87 -8.87
C THR A 54 7.44 13.27 -7.50
N SER A 55 6.83 13.77 -6.41
CA SER A 55 6.98 13.19 -5.08
C SER A 55 5.68 13.31 -4.28
N LEU A 56 5.54 12.46 -3.28
CA LEU A 56 4.43 12.48 -2.32
C LEU A 56 4.92 12.16 -0.91
N MET A 57 4.15 12.58 0.09
CA MET A 57 4.39 12.25 1.49
C MET A 57 3.63 10.97 1.86
N CYS A 58 4.33 9.98 2.40
CA CYS A 58 3.71 8.74 2.86
C CYS A 58 2.65 9.05 3.94
N PRO A 59 1.40 8.57 3.80
CA PRO A 59 0.32 8.90 4.71
C PRO A 59 0.52 8.27 6.11
N PHE A 60 1.36 7.24 6.22
CA PHE A 60 1.56 6.48 7.46
C PHE A 60 2.74 6.99 8.28
N CYS A 61 3.84 7.37 7.63
CA CYS A 61 5.08 7.74 8.31
C CYS A 61 5.63 9.12 7.91
N ARG A 62 4.94 9.84 7.02
CA ARG A 62 5.32 11.18 6.54
C ARG A 62 6.71 11.28 5.94
N LYS A 63 7.33 10.17 5.51
CA LYS A 63 8.55 10.20 4.69
C LYS A 63 8.18 10.52 3.24
N GLU A 64 8.99 11.37 2.60
CA GLU A 64 8.85 11.65 1.18
C GLU A 64 9.18 10.41 0.34
N SER A 65 8.49 10.23 -0.78
CA SER A 65 8.80 9.21 -1.78
C SER A 65 8.69 9.80 -3.18
N THR A 66 9.78 9.72 -3.93
CA THR A 66 9.83 10.15 -5.33
C THR A 66 9.11 9.14 -6.23
N VAL A 67 8.42 9.64 -7.24
CA VAL A 67 7.71 8.88 -8.27
C VAL A 67 8.21 9.38 -9.62
N ALA A 68 9.02 8.55 -10.31
CA ALA A 68 9.58 8.89 -11.61
C ALA A 68 8.47 9.27 -12.59
N ASP A 69 8.67 10.38 -13.31
CA ASP A 69 7.71 10.99 -14.26
C ASP A 69 6.32 11.30 -13.67
N GLY A 70 6.18 11.31 -12.34
CA GLY A 70 4.87 11.44 -11.68
C GLY A 70 3.93 10.27 -11.97
N ARG A 71 4.45 9.12 -12.44
CA ARG A 71 3.65 7.95 -12.82
C ARG A 71 3.70 6.88 -11.72
N PRO A 72 2.59 6.63 -10.98
CA PRO A 72 2.54 5.59 -9.94
C PRO A 72 2.92 4.19 -10.42
N SER A 73 2.75 3.91 -11.72
CA SER A 73 3.14 2.63 -12.33
C SER A 73 4.64 2.37 -12.29
N ASN A 74 5.47 3.41 -12.11
CA ASN A 74 6.92 3.32 -12.00
C ASN A 74 7.38 2.88 -10.61
N LEU A 75 6.50 2.91 -9.60
CA LEU A 75 6.81 2.35 -8.29
C LEU A 75 6.77 0.82 -8.33
N PRO A 76 7.61 0.10 -7.56
CA PRO A 76 7.58 -1.35 -7.52
C PRO A 76 6.21 -1.89 -7.09
N LYS A 77 5.73 -2.96 -7.71
CA LYS A 77 4.59 -3.71 -7.18
C LYS A 77 5.00 -4.49 -5.93
N ASN A 78 4.10 -4.63 -4.96
CA ASN A 78 4.31 -5.55 -3.84
C ASN A 78 3.79 -6.96 -4.23
N TYR A 79 4.65 -7.76 -4.86
CA TYR A 79 4.29 -9.11 -5.33
C TYR A 79 4.00 -10.08 -4.18
N ALA A 80 4.57 -9.86 -2.99
CA ALA A 80 4.29 -10.72 -1.83
C ALA A 80 2.82 -10.65 -1.42
N ILE A 81 2.24 -9.44 -1.39
CA ILE A 81 0.82 -9.23 -1.12
C ILE A 81 -0.05 -9.90 -2.20
N LEU A 82 0.30 -9.73 -3.48
CA LEU A 82 -0.44 -10.35 -4.59
C LEU A 82 -0.43 -11.88 -4.52
N GLN A 83 0.71 -12.49 -4.18
CA GLN A 83 0.83 -13.93 -3.97
C GLN A 83 0.00 -14.41 -2.77
N MET A 84 -0.01 -13.67 -1.66
CA MET A 84 -0.84 -14.01 -0.49
C MET A 84 -2.33 -14.01 -0.82
N ILE A 85 -2.81 -13.07 -1.65
CA ILE A 85 -4.20 -13.05 -2.11
C ILE A 85 -4.51 -14.24 -3.01
N GLN A 86 -3.62 -14.56 -3.97
CA GLN A 86 -3.79 -15.73 -4.83
C GLN A 86 -3.89 -17.03 -4.02
N ASN A 87 -3.04 -17.19 -3.01
CA ASN A 87 -3.02 -18.38 -2.15
C ASN A 87 -4.27 -18.50 -1.27
N LYS A 88 -4.94 -17.40 -0.90
CA LYS A 88 -6.23 -17.44 -0.18
C LYS A 88 -7.39 -17.91 -1.07
N ASN A 89 -7.28 -17.67 -2.37
CA ASN A 89 -8.33 -17.97 -3.35
C ASN A 89 -8.16 -19.36 -4.00
N THR A 90 -7.21 -20.18 -3.52
CA THR A 90 -6.94 -21.55 -4.00
C THR A 90 -7.31 -22.55 -2.91
#